data_AF-A0A3A9BHD8-F1
#
_entry.id   AF-A0A3A9BHD8-F1
#
_cell.length_a   1.000
_cell.length_b   1.000
_cell.length_c   1.000
_cell.angle_alpha   90.00
_cell.angle_beta   90.00
_cell.angle_gamma   90.00
#
_symmetry.space_group_name_H-M   'P 1'
#
loop_
_entity.id
_entity.type
_entity.pdbx_description
1 polymer ?
#
loop_
_entity_poly.entity_id
_entity_poly.type
_entity_poly.pdbx_seq_one_letter_code
_entity_poly.pdbx_strand_id
1 'polypeptide(L)'
;MNLELNKYVEIEEISELTLSGVNIGSDCKVEFTFSKAALIGFATNLLWLYEDIDKERQTHIHIDPLGGEIPGNQALGFFLTPRSPSLIVQVGERQILDKKMICKQINIKNRVNTKIEIKEPACEEAIEEYELGLQNIVDIRIVNKYGEDVSEKYVQIVLKIGYETIKKLAVMLMTLANNFSFGCEYLLANLKQSILQYNMGLIFSKESPEVIIKCKELGCVFDYVPDFGIVKMLYT
;
A
#
# COMPACT_ATOMS: atom_id res chain seq x y z
N MET A 1 16.89 9.34 -7.31
CA MET A 1 15.98 9.42 -8.48
C MET A 1 15.09 10.69 -8.43
N ASN A 2 14.76 11.30 -9.57
CA ASN A 2 13.80 12.43 -9.64
C ASN A 2 12.42 11.96 -10.13
N LEU A 3 11.36 12.25 -9.37
CA LEU A 3 9.98 11.97 -9.74
C LEU A 3 9.25 13.23 -10.22
N GLU A 4 8.51 13.12 -11.31
CA GLU A 4 7.57 14.15 -11.75
C GLU A 4 6.15 13.81 -11.26
N LEU A 5 5.56 14.72 -10.48
CA LEU A 5 4.21 14.54 -9.89
C LEU A 5 3.15 15.36 -10.61
N ASN A 6 3.50 15.97 -11.75
CA ASN A 6 2.64 16.85 -12.53
C ASN A 6 1.89 16.15 -13.68
N LYS A 7 2.00 14.82 -13.78
CA LYS A 7 1.41 14.02 -14.86
C LYS A 7 0.62 12.84 -14.31
N TYR A 8 -0.45 12.50 -15.00
CA TYR A 8 -1.17 11.26 -14.78
C TYR A 8 -0.39 10.08 -15.36
N VAL A 9 -0.53 8.92 -14.73
CA VAL A 9 0.07 7.67 -15.21
C VAL A 9 -0.95 6.87 -16.01
N GLU A 10 -0.50 6.18 -17.06
CA GLU A 10 -1.33 5.28 -17.85
C GLU A 10 -1.28 3.86 -17.28
N ILE A 11 -2.47 3.25 -17.11
CA ILE A 11 -2.58 1.86 -16.64
C ILE A 11 -2.44 0.93 -17.84
N GLU A 12 -1.52 -0.03 -17.73
CA GLU A 12 -1.19 -0.98 -18.81
C GLU A 12 -1.27 -2.44 -18.37
N GLU A 13 -1.29 -2.71 -17.06
CA GLU A 13 -1.26 -4.07 -16.51
C GLU A 13 -2.40 -4.25 -15.52
N ILE A 14 -2.91 -5.49 -15.44
CA ILE A 14 -3.94 -5.89 -14.48
C ILE A 14 -3.25 -6.41 -13.22
N SER A 15 -3.65 -5.84 -12.08
CA SER A 15 -3.26 -6.27 -10.74
C SER A 15 -4.35 -7.16 -10.13
N GLU A 16 -3.98 -7.96 -9.14
CA GLU A 16 -4.93 -8.80 -8.40
C GLU A 16 -4.79 -8.53 -6.91
N LEU A 17 -5.90 -8.54 -6.19
CA LEU A 17 -5.92 -8.60 -4.73
C LEU A 17 -6.71 -9.84 -4.33
N THR A 18 -6.11 -10.69 -3.50
CA THR A 18 -6.78 -11.90 -3.01
C THR A 18 -6.76 -11.95 -1.50
N LEU A 19 -7.83 -12.48 -0.92
CA LEU A 19 -7.97 -12.66 0.53
C LEU A 19 -7.76 -14.12 0.86
N SER A 20 -6.92 -14.40 1.86
CA SER A 20 -6.65 -15.76 2.33
C SER A 20 -7.00 -15.89 3.81
N GLY A 21 -7.77 -16.93 4.14
CA GLY A 21 -8.31 -17.16 5.48
C GLY A 21 -9.66 -17.88 5.41
N VAL A 22 -10.48 -17.71 6.45
CA VAL A 22 -11.82 -18.31 6.50
C VAL A 22 -12.73 -17.54 5.55
N ASN A 23 -13.11 -18.16 4.43
CA ASN A 23 -13.98 -17.55 3.44
C ASN A 23 -15.39 -17.34 4.00
N ILE A 24 -15.72 -16.10 4.33
CA ILE A 24 -17.01 -15.66 4.85
C ILE A 24 -17.95 -15.08 3.78
N GLY A 25 -17.59 -15.24 2.50
CA GLY A 25 -18.39 -14.81 1.35
C GLY A 25 -17.57 -14.04 0.32
N SER A 26 -18.08 -14.00 -0.92
CA SER A 26 -17.42 -13.37 -2.07
C SER A 26 -17.46 -11.84 -2.09
N ASP A 27 -18.30 -11.23 -1.24
CA ASP A 27 -18.60 -9.81 -1.31
C ASP A 27 -17.97 -9.06 -0.13
N CYS A 28 -16.64 -8.95 -0.19
CA CYS A 28 -15.86 -8.16 0.75
C CYS A 28 -15.23 -6.95 0.04
N LYS A 29 -15.00 -5.89 0.82
CA LYS A 29 -14.22 -4.71 0.44
C LYS A 29 -12.99 -4.63 1.33
N VAL A 30 -11.86 -4.25 0.75
CA VAL A 30 -10.61 -4.01 1.46
C VAL A 30 -10.38 -2.51 1.57
N GLU A 31 -10.19 -2.03 2.79
CA GLU A 31 -9.91 -0.63 3.10
C GLU A 31 -8.48 -0.52 3.62
N PHE A 32 -7.61 0.13 2.86
CA PHE A 32 -6.29 0.54 3.32
C PHE A 32 -6.38 1.98 3.82
N THR A 33 -6.17 2.19 5.11
CA THR A 33 -6.08 3.54 5.70
C THR A 33 -4.62 3.87 5.93
N PHE A 34 -4.13 4.90 5.25
CA PHE A 34 -2.75 5.35 5.35
C PHE A 34 -2.64 6.65 6.15
N SER A 35 -1.62 6.73 7.00
CA SER A 35 -1.06 8.02 7.42
C SER A 35 -0.32 8.69 6.26
N LYS A 36 -0.08 10.00 6.36
CA LYS A 36 0.72 10.71 5.35
C LYS A 36 2.13 10.12 5.25
N ALA A 37 2.76 9.83 6.39
CA ALA A 37 4.07 9.21 6.46
C ALA A 37 4.09 7.83 5.79
N ALA A 38 3.03 7.03 5.96
CA ALA A 38 2.93 5.71 5.33
C ALA A 38 2.81 5.81 3.80
N LEU A 39 2.08 6.79 3.26
CA LEU A 39 2.04 7.02 1.81
C LEU A 39 3.41 7.36 1.24
N ILE A 40 4.19 8.19 1.95
CA ILE A 40 5.55 8.58 1.55
C ILE A 40 6.46 7.35 1.61
N GLY A 41 6.51 6.67 2.76
CA GLY A 41 7.35 5.48 2.94
C GLY A 41 7.04 4.37 1.94
N PHE A 42 5.75 4.13 1.68
CA PHE A 42 5.35 3.14 0.69
C PHE A 42 5.78 3.53 -0.72
N ALA A 43 5.55 4.78 -1.12
CA ALA A 43 5.96 5.26 -2.43
C ALA A 43 7.48 5.17 -2.61
N THR A 44 8.25 5.63 -1.64
CA THR A 44 9.72 5.60 -1.67
C THR A 44 10.26 4.17 -1.77
N ASN A 45 9.77 3.26 -0.93
CA ASN A 45 10.24 1.87 -0.92
C ASN A 45 9.84 1.10 -2.19
N LEU A 46 8.67 1.37 -2.76
CA LEU A 46 8.30 0.82 -4.06
C LEU A 46 9.27 1.27 -5.17
N LEU A 47 9.80 2.49 -5.09
CA LEU A 47 10.72 2.99 -6.10
C LEU A 47 12.12 2.38 -5.98
N TRP A 48 12.63 2.24 -4.76
CA TRP A 48 13.86 1.48 -4.54
C TRP A 48 13.70 0.04 -4.97
N LEU A 49 12.57 -0.59 -4.60
CA LEU A 49 12.25 -1.93 -5.05
C LEU A 49 12.27 -2.04 -6.59
N TYR A 50 11.67 -1.07 -7.29
CA TYR A 50 11.68 -1.04 -8.76
C TYR A 50 13.09 -0.92 -9.34
N GLU A 51 14.00 -0.19 -8.69
CA GLU A 51 15.39 -0.07 -9.14
C GLU A 51 16.23 -1.32 -8.83
N ASP A 52 15.90 -2.04 -7.75
CA ASP A 52 16.71 -3.16 -7.22
C ASP A 52 16.30 -4.53 -7.77
N ILE A 53 15.02 -4.75 -8.09
CA ILE A 53 14.55 -6.07 -8.52
C ILE A 53 14.73 -6.32 -10.02
N ASP A 54 14.97 -7.57 -10.36
CA ASP A 54 14.96 -8.03 -11.75
C ASP A 54 13.52 -8.21 -12.24
N LYS A 55 13.17 -7.53 -13.34
CA LYS A 55 11.86 -7.61 -14.00
C LYS A 55 11.42 -9.05 -14.34
N GLU A 56 12.39 -9.95 -14.55
CA GLU A 56 12.14 -11.34 -14.96
C GLU A 56 11.98 -12.28 -13.76
N ARG A 57 12.24 -11.81 -12.54
CA ARG A 57 12.13 -12.60 -11.32
C ARG A 57 10.85 -12.29 -10.56
N GLN A 58 10.29 -13.33 -9.96
CA GLN A 58 9.21 -13.16 -8.99
C GLN A 58 9.79 -12.72 -7.65
N THR A 59 9.30 -11.59 -7.15
CA THR A 59 9.69 -11.04 -5.84
C THR A 59 8.49 -11.07 -4.90
N HIS A 60 8.72 -11.55 -3.68
CA HIS A 60 7.71 -11.70 -2.64
C HIS A 60 8.13 -10.89 -1.42
N ILE A 61 7.25 -10.00 -0.96
CA ILE A 61 7.52 -9.12 0.17
C ILE A 61 6.40 -9.30 1.18
N HIS A 62 6.79 -9.57 2.41
CA HIS A 62 5.88 -9.87 3.51
C HIS A 62 5.91 -8.72 4.50
N ILE A 63 4.73 -8.19 4.83
CA ILE A 63 4.55 -7.15 5.83
C ILE A 63 3.61 -7.69 6.88
N ASP A 64 4.13 -7.88 8.07
CA ASP A 64 3.42 -8.48 9.19
C ASP A 64 2.95 -7.40 10.18
N PRO A 65 1.76 -7.57 10.79
CA PRO A 65 1.20 -6.60 11.72
C PRO A 65 2.02 -6.50 13.01
N LEU A 66 2.06 -5.28 13.54
CA LEU A 66 2.59 -5.02 14.87
C LEU A 66 1.86 -5.85 15.93
N GLY A 67 2.58 -6.34 16.94
CA GLY A 67 1.96 -7.09 18.06
C GLY A 67 1.37 -8.46 17.67
N GLY A 68 1.64 -8.96 16.45
CA GLY A 68 1.33 -10.33 16.05
C GLY A 68 2.29 -11.37 16.65
N GLU A 69 2.05 -12.64 16.32
CA GLU A 69 2.95 -13.75 16.71
C GLU A 69 4.34 -13.61 16.06
N ILE A 70 4.37 -13.17 14.81
CA ILE A 70 5.59 -12.78 14.10
C ILE A 70 5.84 -11.30 14.42
N PRO A 71 7.09 -10.90 14.75
CA PRO A 71 7.43 -9.50 14.93
C PRO A 71 7.04 -8.68 13.71
N GLY A 72 6.23 -7.63 13.93
CA GLY A 72 5.82 -6.72 12.87
C GLY A 72 7.04 -6.08 12.19
N ASN A 73 6.92 -5.85 10.89
CA ASN A 73 8.00 -5.32 10.06
C ASN A 73 7.50 -4.17 9.17
N GLN A 74 8.42 -3.54 8.46
CA GLN A 74 8.12 -2.44 7.54
C GLN A 74 8.80 -2.62 6.18
N ALA A 75 8.75 -3.82 5.62
CA ALA A 75 9.47 -4.17 4.41
C ALA A 75 9.14 -3.29 3.17
N LEU A 76 8.02 -2.57 3.17
CA LEU A 76 7.69 -1.55 2.15
C LEU A 76 7.49 -0.16 2.76
N GLY A 77 8.25 0.20 3.79
CA GLY A 77 8.29 1.56 4.34
C GLY A 77 7.10 1.94 5.23
N PHE A 78 6.30 0.98 5.68
CA PHE A 78 5.22 1.20 6.64
C PHE A 78 4.99 -0.01 7.54
N PHE A 79 4.50 0.24 8.75
CA PHE A 79 4.01 -0.78 9.66
C PHE A 79 2.50 -0.97 9.52
N LEU A 80 2.06 -2.19 9.80
CA LEU A 80 0.64 -2.53 9.88
C LEU A 80 0.14 -2.47 11.33
N THR A 81 -1.08 -1.98 11.55
CA THR A 81 -1.72 -2.03 12.87
C THR A 81 -1.94 -3.48 13.34
N PRO A 82 -2.03 -3.74 14.66
CA PRO A 82 -2.24 -5.10 15.17
C PRO A 82 -3.51 -5.80 14.71
N ARG A 83 -4.51 -5.04 14.26
CA ARG A 83 -5.79 -5.58 13.77
C ARG A 83 -5.79 -5.89 12.28
N SER A 84 -4.73 -5.49 11.57
CA SER A 84 -4.59 -5.72 10.14
C SER A 84 -4.18 -7.17 9.87
N PRO A 85 -4.71 -7.82 8.82
CA PRO A 85 -4.09 -9.04 8.29
C PRO A 85 -2.70 -8.74 7.71
N SER A 86 -1.83 -9.74 7.62
CA SER A 86 -0.54 -9.58 6.92
C SER A 86 -0.76 -9.21 5.45
N LEU A 87 0.12 -8.37 4.91
CA LEU A 87 0.12 -8.01 3.49
C LEU A 87 1.30 -8.68 2.79
N ILE A 88 1.01 -9.44 1.75
CA ILE A 88 2.01 -10.02 0.86
C ILE A 88 1.93 -9.28 -0.46
N VAL A 89 3.04 -8.66 -0.90
CA VAL A 89 3.17 -8.06 -2.22
C VAL A 89 3.99 -8.97 -3.11
N GLN A 90 3.38 -9.42 -4.20
CA GLN A 90 4.00 -10.27 -5.21
C GLN A 90 4.20 -9.46 -6.49
N VAL A 91 5.46 -9.32 -6.90
CA VAL A 91 5.86 -8.65 -8.14
C VAL A 91 6.31 -9.71 -9.14
N GLY A 92 5.84 -9.62 -10.38
CA GLY A 92 6.29 -10.49 -11.47
C GLY A 92 5.49 -10.25 -12.76
N GLU A 93 5.57 -11.18 -13.71
CA GLU A 93 4.84 -11.08 -14.98
C GLU A 93 3.32 -11.01 -14.78
N ARG A 94 2.67 -10.10 -15.51
CA ARG A 94 1.23 -9.85 -15.39
C ARG A 94 0.52 -9.73 -16.73
N GLN A 95 -0.80 -9.85 -16.65
CA GLN A 95 -1.70 -9.72 -17.78
C GLN A 95 -1.73 -8.26 -18.24
N ILE A 96 -1.44 -8.05 -19.52
CA ILE A 96 -1.54 -6.75 -20.18
C ILE A 96 -3.02 -6.38 -20.31
N LEU A 97 -3.32 -5.10 -20.10
CA LEU A 97 -4.65 -4.54 -20.28
C LEU A 97 -4.91 -4.31 -21.78
N ASP A 98 -5.78 -5.13 -22.37
CA ASP A 98 -6.07 -5.09 -23.82
C ASP A 98 -6.74 -3.80 -24.31
N LYS A 99 -7.38 -3.02 -23.43
CA LYS A 99 -8.13 -1.82 -23.79
C LYS A 99 -7.96 -0.71 -22.75
N LYS A 100 -7.80 0.52 -23.23
CA LYS A 100 -7.73 1.72 -22.38
C LYS A 100 -9.02 1.84 -21.56
N MET A 101 -8.87 1.82 -20.23
CA MET A 101 -9.96 2.01 -19.27
C MET A 101 -10.16 3.51 -19.00
N ILE A 102 -11.41 3.95 -18.89
CA ILE A 102 -11.74 5.32 -18.46
C ILE A 102 -11.80 5.33 -16.93
N CYS A 103 -10.79 5.90 -16.29
CA CYS A 103 -10.72 6.04 -14.83
C CYS A 103 -10.77 7.51 -14.40
N LYS A 104 -11.34 7.75 -13.22
CA LYS A 104 -11.25 9.04 -12.54
C LYS A 104 -9.80 9.31 -12.15
N GLN A 105 -9.33 10.53 -12.39
CA GLN A 105 -7.96 10.91 -12.04
C GLN A 105 -7.93 11.59 -10.66
N ILE A 106 -6.84 11.41 -9.92
CA ILE A 106 -6.60 12.12 -8.65
C ILE A 106 -6.12 13.53 -8.97
N ASN A 107 -6.80 14.56 -8.47
CA ASN A 107 -6.44 15.93 -8.80
C ASN A 107 -4.97 16.25 -8.44
N ILE A 108 -4.15 16.63 -9.41
CA ILE A 108 -2.77 17.04 -9.19
C ILE A 108 -2.74 18.54 -8.82
N LYS A 109 -2.34 18.87 -7.59
CA LYS A 109 -2.29 20.26 -7.14
C LYS A 109 -1.03 20.96 -7.65
N ASN A 110 -1.18 21.92 -8.57
CA ASN A 110 -0.09 22.69 -9.17
C ASN A 110 0.70 23.63 -8.22
N ARG A 111 0.28 23.78 -6.95
CA ARG A 111 0.93 24.66 -5.96
C ARG A 111 1.75 23.91 -4.90
N VAL A 112 1.92 22.60 -5.07
CA VAL A 112 2.68 21.70 -4.17
C VAL A 112 3.85 21.14 -4.98
N ASN A 113 4.90 20.60 -4.31
CA ASN A 113 6.12 20.08 -4.94
C ASN A 113 5.80 19.23 -6.19
N THR A 114 6.09 19.77 -7.37
CA THR A 114 5.84 19.12 -8.67
C THR A 114 6.95 18.16 -9.08
N LYS A 115 8.10 18.27 -8.40
CA LYS A 115 9.24 17.35 -8.48
C LYS A 115 9.70 17.01 -7.07
N ILE A 116 9.96 15.72 -6.84
CA ILE A 116 10.54 15.23 -5.59
C ILE A 116 11.80 14.44 -5.94
N GLU A 117 12.88 14.76 -5.24
CA GLU A 117 14.11 13.97 -5.27
C GLU A 117 14.00 12.87 -4.21
N ILE A 118 14.01 11.62 -4.66
CA ILE A 118 14.13 10.45 -3.80
C ILE A 118 15.62 10.16 -3.66
N LYS A 119 16.12 10.23 -2.42
CA LYS A 119 17.51 9.91 -2.10
C LYS A 119 17.68 8.41 -1.98
N GLU A 120 18.92 7.95 -2.08
CA GLU A 120 19.28 6.59 -1.73
C GLU A 120 19.19 6.40 -0.21
N PRO A 121 18.89 5.17 0.28
CA PRO A 121 18.89 4.87 1.70
C PRO A 121 20.24 5.23 2.33
N ALA A 122 20.21 5.83 3.52
CA ALA A 122 21.44 6.25 4.20
C ALA A 122 22.29 5.06 4.72
N CYS A 123 21.69 3.88 4.92
CA CYS A 123 22.38 2.63 5.21
C CYS A 123 21.57 1.40 4.78
N GLU A 124 22.25 0.25 4.62
CA GLU A 124 21.66 -1.02 4.16
C GLU A 124 20.67 -1.66 5.16
N GLU A 125 20.70 -1.24 6.43
CA GLU A 125 19.96 -1.87 7.54
C GLU A 125 18.86 -0.97 8.16
N ALA A 126 18.57 0.21 7.59
CA ALA A 126 17.72 1.19 8.27
C ALA A 126 16.23 0.81 8.30
N ILE A 127 15.72 0.54 9.50
CA ILE A 127 14.46 1.13 9.93
C ILE A 127 14.62 2.63 9.70
N GLU A 128 13.90 3.22 8.74
CA GLU A 128 13.96 4.67 8.50
C GLU A 128 13.27 5.45 9.62
N GLU A 129 13.83 5.39 10.84
CA GLU A 129 13.37 6.18 11.98
C GLU A 129 13.46 7.68 11.67
N TYR A 130 14.44 8.08 10.85
CA TYR A 130 14.80 9.47 10.61
C TYR A 130 13.87 10.23 9.65
N GLU A 131 13.18 9.58 8.71
CA GLU A 131 12.37 10.29 7.70
C GLU A 131 10.87 10.31 8.00
N LEU A 132 10.36 9.32 8.76
CA LEU A 132 8.91 9.11 8.94
C LEU A 132 8.47 9.01 10.41
N GLY A 133 9.39 9.14 11.37
CA GLY A 133 9.10 9.31 12.80
C GLY A 133 8.28 8.19 13.43
N LEU A 134 8.35 6.96 12.89
CA LEU A 134 7.51 5.82 13.29
C LEU A 134 5.99 6.11 13.20
N GLN A 135 5.60 7.08 12.37
CA GLN A 135 4.21 7.43 12.07
C GLN A 135 3.73 6.82 10.75
N ASN A 136 4.59 6.06 10.07
CA ASN A 136 4.30 5.32 8.85
C ASN A 136 3.42 4.09 9.13
N ILE A 137 2.21 4.33 9.62
CA ILE A 137 1.23 3.31 9.97
C ILE A 137 0.19 3.15 8.87
N VAL A 138 -0.17 1.90 8.58
CA VAL A 138 -1.29 1.52 7.73
C VAL A 138 -2.22 0.62 8.53
N ASP A 139 -3.51 0.93 8.47
CA ASP A 139 -4.58 0.07 8.99
C ASP A 139 -5.31 -0.56 7.81
N ILE A 140 -5.33 -1.89 7.74
CA ILE A 140 -6.06 -2.64 6.72
C ILE A 140 -7.28 -3.27 7.36
N ARG A 141 -8.46 -2.90 6.84
CA ARG A 141 -9.73 -3.50 7.24
C ARG A 141 -10.38 -4.24 6.09
N ILE A 142 -10.88 -5.43 6.38
CA ILE A 142 -11.75 -6.17 5.46
C ILE A 142 -13.18 -6.01 5.97
N VAL A 143 -14.04 -5.47 5.12
CA VAL A 143 -15.42 -5.14 5.44
C VAL A 143 -16.35 -6.01 4.60
N ASN A 144 -17.27 -6.73 5.24
CA ASN A 144 -18.23 -7.55 4.52
C ASN A 144 -19.37 -6.70 3.91
N LYS A 145 -20.26 -7.32 3.12
CA LYS A 145 -21.44 -6.67 2.52
C LYS A 145 -22.40 -6.00 3.52
N TYR A 146 -22.34 -6.34 4.80
CA TYR A 146 -23.16 -5.75 5.86
C TYR A 146 -22.48 -4.54 6.53
N GLY A 147 -21.25 -4.20 6.12
CA GLY A 147 -20.47 -3.12 6.72
C GLY A 147 -19.70 -3.52 7.98
N GLU A 148 -19.66 -4.82 8.31
CA GLU A 148 -18.98 -5.32 9.50
C GLU A 148 -17.48 -5.54 9.24
N ASP A 149 -16.67 -5.20 10.23
CA ASP A 149 -15.24 -5.52 10.24
C ASP A 149 -15.04 -7.01 10.45
N VAL A 150 -14.43 -7.67 9.46
CA VAL A 150 -14.18 -9.11 9.47
C VAL A 150 -12.70 -9.41 9.28
N SER A 151 -11.83 -8.43 9.52
CA SER A 151 -10.38 -8.53 9.30
C SER A 151 -9.75 -9.72 10.04
N GLU A 152 -10.19 -9.98 11.27
CA GLU A 152 -9.71 -11.10 12.12
C GLU A 152 -9.93 -12.50 11.51
N LYS A 153 -10.83 -12.62 10.53
CA LYS A 153 -11.14 -13.90 9.87
C LYS A 153 -10.20 -14.21 8.71
N TYR A 154 -9.37 -13.25 8.32
CA TYR A 154 -8.40 -13.39 7.25
C TYR A 154 -6.99 -13.33 7.82
N VAL A 155 -6.15 -14.27 7.38
CA VAL A 155 -4.76 -14.36 7.83
C VAL A 155 -3.91 -13.36 7.04
N GLN A 156 -4.14 -13.29 5.72
CA GLN A 156 -3.31 -12.50 4.83
C GLN A 156 -4.10 -11.97 3.64
N ILE A 157 -3.64 -10.85 3.12
CA ILE A 157 -4.05 -10.27 1.84
C ILE A 157 -2.86 -10.37 0.90
N VAL A 158 -3.07 -10.85 -0.32
CA VAL A 158 -2.02 -10.95 -1.33
C VAL A 158 -2.31 -9.96 -2.44
N LEU A 159 -1.50 -8.92 -2.52
CA LEU A 159 -1.45 -7.94 -3.60
C LEU A 159 -0.45 -8.42 -4.65
N LYS A 160 -0.91 -8.49 -5.88
CA LYS A 160 -0.23 -9.06 -7.01
C LYS A 160 -0.12 -7.99 -8.10
N ILE A 161 1.08 -7.49 -8.35
CA ILE A 161 1.32 -6.35 -9.26
C ILE A 161 2.42 -6.66 -10.28
N GLY A 162 2.41 -5.94 -11.40
CA GLY A 162 3.44 -6.04 -12.43
C GLY A 162 4.62 -5.13 -12.13
N TYR A 163 5.77 -5.41 -12.75
CA TYR A 163 7.01 -4.66 -12.54
C TYR A 163 6.83 -3.17 -12.88
N GLU A 164 6.29 -2.86 -14.05
CA GLU A 164 6.04 -1.46 -14.48
C GLU A 164 4.96 -0.77 -13.64
N THR A 165 4.01 -1.54 -13.10
CA THR A 165 2.98 -1.04 -12.18
C THR A 165 3.55 -0.51 -10.88
N ILE A 166 4.68 -1.04 -10.39
CA ILE A 166 5.31 -0.57 -9.14
C ILE A 166 5.56 0.94 -9.19
N LYS A 167 6.26 1.39 -10.24
CA LYS A 167 6.65 2.79 -10.41
C LYS A 167 5.42 3.70 -10.53
N LYS A 168 4.39 3.23 -11.24
CA LYS A 168 3.14 3.98 -11.43
C LYS A 168 2.37 4.13 -10.12
N LEU A 169 2.26 3.06 -9.35
CA LEU A 169 1.65 3.08 -8.02
C LEU A 169 2.41 4.03 -7.09
N ALA A 170 3.74 3.96 -7.07
CA ALA A 170 4.55 4.84 -6.26
C ALA A 170 4.36 6.33 -6.58
N VAL A 171 4.34 6.69 -7.87
CA VAL A 171 4.05 8.08 -8.30
C VAL A 171 2.69 8.54 -7.78
N MET A 172 1.66 7.71 -7.90
CA MET A 172 0.31 8.07 -7.46
C MET A 172 0.16 8.13 -5.93
N LEU A 173 0.85 7.26 -5.19
CA LEU A 173 0.93 7.33 -3.73
C LEU A 173 1.61 8.63 -3.28
N MET A 174 2.70 9.03 -3.95
CA MET A 174 3.39 10.30 -3.66
C MET A 174 2.53 11.52 -4.02
N THR A 175 1.82 11.49 -5.14
CA THR A 175 0.81 12.52 -5.48
C THR A 175 -0.27 12.58 -4.41
N LEU A 176 -0.73 11.44 -3.90
CA LEU A 176 -1.72 11.40 -2.82
C LEU A 176 -1.17 11.97 -1.51
N ALA A 177 0.09 11.67 -1.16
CA ALA A 177 0.77 12.23 0.00
C ALA A 177 0.90 13.76 -0.09
N ASN A 178 1.24 14.28 -1.28
CA ASN A 178 1.28 15.72 -1.55
C ASN A 178 -0.10 16.38 -1.41
N ASN A 179 -1.15 15.64 -1.77
CA ASN A 179 -2.53 16.11 -1.69
C ASN A 179 -3.21 15.81 -0.35
N PHE A 180 -2.49 15.19 0.59
CA PHE A 180 -3.05 14.54 1.76
C PHE A 180 -4.05 15.44 2.49
N SER A 181 -5.22 14.87 2.75
CA SER A 181 -6.29 15.51 3.49
C SER A 181 -7.04 14.44 4.27
N PHE A 182 -7.24 14.71 5.55
CA PHE A 182 -7.88 13.79 6.48
C PHE A 182 -9.32 13.49 6.04
N GLY A 183 -9.71 12.22 6.09
CA GLY A 183 -11.06 11.75 5.79
C GLY A 183 -11.36 11.56 4.30
N CYS A 184 -10.38 11.76 3.41
CA CYS A 184 -10.55 11.41 1.99
C CYS A 184 -10.55 9.89 1.77
N GLU A 185 -11.42 9.42 0.86
CA GLU A 185 -11.50 8.03 0.42
C GLU A 185 -11.44 7.93 -1.10
N TYR A 186 -10.72 6.92 -1.61
CA TYR A 186 -10.47 6.69 -3.03
C TYR A 186 -10.77 5.24 -3.37
N LEU A 187 -11.93 4.98 -3.97
CA LEU A 187 -12.25 3.66 -4.52
C LEU A 187 -11.41 3.42 -5.78
N LEU A 188 -10.58 2.39 -5.75
CA LEU A 188 -9.59 2.11 -6.79
C LEU A 188 -10.21 1.41 -7.99
N ALA A 189 -9.62 1.65 -9.16
CA ALA A 189 -10.08 1.08 -10.41
C ALA A 189 -10.07 -0.45 -10.40
N ASN A 190 -11.19 -1.04 -10.82
CA ASN A 190 -11.40 -2.48 -10.97
C ASN A 190 -12.08 -2.78 -12.32
N LEU A 191 -11.78 -3.91 -12.96
CA LEU A 191 -12.40 -4.32 -14.23
C LEU A 191 -13.91 -4.61 -14.13
N LYS A 192 -14.46 -4.75 -12.92
CA LYS A 192 -15.90 -4.88 -12.61
C LYS A 192 -16.58 -3.51 -12.39
N GLN A 193 -15.94 -2.40 -12.77
CA GLN A 193 -16.46 -1.03 -12.59
C GLN A 193 -17.94 -0.89 -12.99
N SER A 194 -18.79 -0.60 -12.01
CA SER A 194 -20.18 -0.13 -12.20
C SER A 194 -20.28 1.40 -12.12
N ILE A 195 -19.25 2.05 -11.57
CA ILE A 195 -19.12 3.50 -11.39
C ILE A 195 -17.69 3.93 -11.74
N LEU A 196 -17.47 5.24 -11.94
CA LEU A 196 -16.12 5.78 -12.14
C LEU A 196 -15.27 5.63 -10.88
N GLN A 197 -14.14 4.94 -11.01
CA GLN A 197 -13.18 4.66 -9.93
C GLN A 197 -11.82 5.31 -10.20
N TYR A 198 -11.00 5.49 -9.16
CA TYR A 198 -9.75 6.22 -9.23
C TYR A 198 -8.60 5.41 -9.83
N ASN A 199 -7.86 6.05 -10.73
CA ASN A 199 -6.56 5.59 -11.20
C ASN A 199 -5.49 5.87 -10.14
N MET A 200 -4.96 4.82 -9.50
CA MET A 200 -3.80 4.86 -8.61
C MET A 200 -2.55 4.28 -9.27
N GLY A 201 -2.48 4.25 -10.59
CA GLY A 201 -1.40 3.60 -11.33
C GLY A 201 -1.57 2.10 -11.49
N LEU A 202 -2.69 1.54 -11.03
CA LEU A 202 -3.07 0.14 -11.17
C LEU A 202 -4.57 0.01 -11.45
N ILE A 203 -4.95 -1.16 -11.96
CA ILE A 203 -6.34 -1.60 -12.08
C ILE A 203 -6.45 -3.05 -11.58
N PHE A 204 -7.49 -3.34 -10.82
CA PHE A 204 -7.73 -4.67 -10.29
C PHE A 204 -8.55 -5.55 -11.23
N SER A 205 -8.32 -6.86 -11.19
CA SER A 205 -9.11 -7.88 -11.88
C SER A 205 -10.57 -7.91 -11.38
N LYS A 206 -11.47 -8.55 -12.14
CA LYS A 206 -12.90 -8.63 -11.78
C LYS A 206 -13.16 -9.47 -10.54
N GLU A 207 -12.23 -10.37 -10.25
CA GLU A 207 -12.22 -11.33 -9.15
C GLU A 207 -11.66 -10.70 -7.87
N SER A 208 -10.92 -9.60 -8.00
CA SER A 208 -10.42 -8.86 -6.83
C SER A 208 -11.58 -8.18 -6.10
N PRO A 209 -11.55 -8.12 -4.76
CA PRO A 209 -12.51 -7.35 -3.98
C PRO A 209 -12.41 -5.86 -4.35
N GLU A 210 -13.42 -5.08 -3.94
CA GLU A 210 -13.30 -3.62 -4.00
C GLU A 210 -12.18 -3.16 -3.08
N VAL A 211 -11.35 -2.22 -3.55
CA VAL A 211 -10.22 -1.68 -2.80
C VAL A 211 -10.38 -0.19 -2.62
N ILE A 212 -10.28 0.28 -1.38
CA ILE A 212 -10.35 1.70 -1.04
C ILE A 212 -9.07 2.12 -0.33
N ILE A 213 -8.50 3.24 -0.77
CA ILE A 213 -7.47 3.97 -0.02
C ILE A 213 -8.14 5.08 0.77
N LYS A 214 -7.83 5.18 2.06
CA LYS A 214 -8.29 6.24 2.97
C LYS A 214 -7.10 6.99 3.55
N CYS A 215 -7.28 8.28 3.83
CA CYS A 215 -6.27 9.13 4.45
C CYS A 215 -6.68 9.52 5.87
N LYS A 216 -5.92 9.08 6.88
CA LYS A 216 -6.20 9.38 8.29
C LYS A 216 -4.91 9.46 9.09
N GLU A 217 -4.87 10.31 10.11
CA GLU A 217 -3.82 10.22 11.13
C GLU A 217 -4.06 8.97 11.99
N LEU A 218 -3.02 8.16 12.16
CA LEU A 218 -3.07 6.86 12.83
C LEU A 218 -2.18 6.79 14.08
N GLY A 219 -1.56 7.89 14.50
CA GLY A 219 -0.60 7.90 15.60
C GLY A 219 0.77 7.38 15.17
N CYS A 220 1.49 6.76 16.10
CA CYS A 220 2.81 6.18 15.90
C CYS A 220 2.88 4.73 16.38
N VAL A 221 3.97 4.03 16.07
CA VAL A 221 4.18 2.62 16.45
C VAL A 221 3.97 2.38 17.96
N PHE A 222 4.46 3.29 18.82
CA PHE A 222 4.36 3.14 20.27
C PHE A 222 2.93 3.21 20.83
N ASP A 223 1.99 3.80 20.07
CA ASP A 223 0.57 3.80 20.45
C ASP A 223 -0.05 2.40 20.35
N TYR A 224 0.55 1.50 19.56
CA TYR A 224 0.09 0.13 19.34
C TYR A 224 0.96 -0.91 20.07
N VAL A 225 2.27 -0.70 20.09
CA VAL A 225 3.23 -1.56 20.78
C VAL A 225 4.14 -0.67 21.63
N PRO A 226 3.78 -0.37 22.89
CA PRO A 226 4.53 0.55 23.74
C PRO A 226 5.99 0.11 24.00
N ASP A 227 6.24 -1.21 24.01
CA ASP A 227 7.56 -1.80 24.22
C ASP A 227 8.33 -2.04 22.90
N PHE A 228 7.92 -1.43 21.79
CA PHE A 228 8.56 -1.64 20.48
C PHE A 228 10.05 -1.26 20.52
N GLY A 229 10.90 -2.15 20.00
CA GLY A 229 12.36 -1.98 20.02
C GLY A 229 13.04 -2.26 21.37
N ILE A 230 12.30 -2.54 22.45
CA ILE A 230 12.89 -2.90 23.74
C ILE A 230 13.28 -4.38 23.74
N VAL A 231 14.58 -4.65 23.65
CA VAL A 231 15.13 -5.98 23.90
C VAL A 231 15.01 -6.28 25.40
N LYS A 232 14.00 -7.08 25.79
CA LYS A 232 13.95 -7.63 27.15
C LYS A 232 15.16 -8.54 27.33
N MET A 233 16.17 -8.07 28.06
CA MET A 233 17.25 -8.92 28.53
C MET A 233 16.64 -10.01 29.41
N LEU A 234 16.47 -11.20 28.85
CA LEU A 234 16.18 -12.41 29.61
C LEU A 234 17.45 -12.71 30.41
N TYR A 235 17.50 -12.21 31.64
CA TYR A 235 18.42 -12.71 32.64
C TYR A 235 17.99 -14.14 32.97
N THR A 236 18.68 -15.13 32.39
CA THR A 236 18.68 -16.53 32.85
C THR A 236 19.67 -16.70 33.99
#